data_AF-A0A5B9YHZ2-F1
#
_entry.id   AF-A0A5B9YHZ2-F1
#
_cell.length_a   1.000
_cell.length_b   1.000
_cell.length_c   1.000
_cell.angle_alpha   90.00
_cell.angle_beta   90.00
_cell.angle_gamma   90.00
#
_symmetry.space_group_name_H-M   'P 1'
#
loop_
_entity.id
_entity.type
_entity.pdbx_description
1 polymer ?
#
loop_
_entity_poly.entity_id
_entity_poly.type
_entity_poly.pdbx_seq_one_letter_code
_entity_poly.pdbx_strand_id
1 'polypeptide(L)' 'MIDEDFRQSLLSKMSISQGNILFLRELLIEYKEAGMDKNSMMNNLIELRSSCNSDVEDVFLDLMDFVTGFCNSSFRIF' A
#
# COMPACT_ATOMS: atom_id res chain seq x y z
N MET A 1 -10.27 1.63 12.81
CA MET A 1 -10.18 3.09 12.59
C MET A 1 -9.14 3.36 11.51
N ILE A 2 -7.85 3.09 11.71
CA ILE A 2 -6.82 3.36 10.69
C ILE A 2 -6.88 2.44 9.45
N ASP A 3 -7.28 1.17 9.60
CA ASP A 3 -7.32 0.20 8.49
C ASP A 3 -8.44 0.50 7.47
N GLU A 4 -9.60 0.94 7.94
CA GLU A 4 -10.71 1.35 7.06
C GLU A 4 -10.35 2.63 6.31
N ASP A 5 -9.78 3.61 7.03
CA ASP A 5 -9.32 4.88 6.43
C ASP A 5 -8.24 4.63 5.37
N PHE A 6 -7.31 3.71 5.64
CA PHE A 6 -6.29 3.27 4.69
C PHE A 6 -6.91 2.68 3.42
N ARG A 7 -7.83 1.72 3.56
CA ARG A 7 -8.47 1.07 2.41
C ARG A 7 -9.22 2.08 1.54
N GLN A 8 -10.01 2.97 2.15
CA GLN A 8 -10.74 4.02 1.43
C GLN A 8 -9.80 5.00 0.73
N SER A 9 -8.74 5.44 1.44
CA SER A 9 -7.74 6.34 0.87
C SER A 9 -7.01 5.71 -0.31
N LEU A 10 -6.66 4.43 -0.20
CA LEU A 10 -5.95 3.70 -1.25
C LEU A 10 -6.81 3.56 -2.50
N LEU A 11 -8.06 3.12 -2.37
CA LEU A 11 -8.98 2.97 -3.50
C LEU A 11 -9.28 4.32 -4.19
N SER A 12 -9.44 5.38 -3.40
CA SER A 12 -9.61 6.74 -3.91
C SER A 12 -8.38 7.21 -4.68
N LYS A 13 -7.18 7.06 -4.10
CA LYS A 13 -5.91 7.45 -4.73
C LYS A 13 -5.64 6.62 -5.98
N MET A 14 -5.95 5.33 -5.99
CA MET A 14 -5.84 4.45 -7.17
C MET A 14 -6.72 4.96 -8.32
N SER A 15 -7.96 5.34 -8.02
CA SER A 15 -8.89 5.88 -9.02
C SER A 15 -8.40 7.21 -9.60
N ILE A 16 -7.92 8.12 -8.74
CA ILE A 16 -7.43 9.45 -9.16
C ILE A 16 -6.13 9.36 -9.96
N SER A 17 -5.22 8.47 -9.54
CA SER A 17 -3.89 8.34 -10.13
C SER A 17 -3.83 7.33 -11.28
N GLN A 18 -4.96 6.70 -11.63
CA GLN A 18 -5.05 5.61 -12.61
C GLN A 18 -4.05 4.49 -12.31
N GLY A 19 -3.89 4.14 -11.04
CA GLY A 19 -2.96 3.10 -10.60
C GLY A 19 -1.48 3.50 -10.64
N ASN A 20 -1.14 4.80 -10.73
CA ASN A 20 0.25 5.23 -10.72
C ASN A 20 0.93 4.88 -9.38
N ILE A 21 1.83 3.90 -9.46
CA ILE A 21 2.45 3.26 -8.31
C ILE A 21 3.23 4.22 -7.40
N LEU A 22 3.79 5.31 -7.93
CA LEU A 22 4.56 6.27 -7.13
C LEU A 22 3.67 7.03 -6.14
N PHE A 23 2.48 7.46 -6.57
CA PHE A 23 1.51 8.14 -5.69
C PHE A 23 0.91 7.20 -4.64
N LEU A 24 0.77 5.92 -4.98
CA LEU A 24 0.28 4.90 -4.06
C LEU A 24 1.35 4.55 -3.03
N ARG A 25 2.62 4.50 -3.44
CA ARG A 25 3.76 4.31 -2.52
C ARG A 25 3.85 5.43 -1.49
N GLU A 26 3.66 6.69 -1.89
CA GLU A 26 3.63 7.82 -0.95
C GLU A 26 2.55 7.62 0.13
N LEU A 27 1.36 7.17 -0.27
CA LEU A 27 0.28 6.85 0.67
C LEU A 27 0.67 5.72 1.64
N LEU A 28 1.34 4.66 1.16
CA LEU A 28 1.83 3.60 2.05
C LEU A 28 2.82 4.15 3.10
N ILE A 29 3.68 5.10 2.72
CA ILE A 29 4.63 5.73 3.64
C ILE A 29 3.89 6.60 4.67
N GLU A 30 2.92 7.41 4.23
CA GLU A 30 2.10 8.24 5.12
C GLU A 30 1.44 7.42 6.23
N TYR A 31 0.82 6.28 5.87
CA TYR A 31 0.16 5.42 6.85
C TYR A 31 1.15 4.67 7.75
N LYS A 32 2.32 4.29 7.22
CA LYS A 32 3.41 3.73 8.04
C LYS A 32 3.88 4.74 9.10
N GLU A 33 4.09 5.99 8.70
CA GLU A 33 4.50 7.07 9.61
C GLU A 33 3.41 7.45 10.62
N ALA A 34 2.14 7.30 10.23
CA ALA A 34 0.98 7.44 11.12
C ALA A 34 0.81 6.26 12.11
N GLY A 35 1.67 5.24 12.03
CA GLY A 35 1.71 4.12 12.98
C GLY A 35 1.02 2.84 12.53
N MET A 36 0.59 2.74 11.26
CA MET A 36 0.15 1.46 10.71
C MET A 36 1.34 0.51 10.61
N ASP A 37 1.23 -0.64 11.26
CA ASP A 37 2.27 -1.66 11.19
C ASP A 37 2.27 -2.38 9.84
N LYS A 38 3.42 -2.96 9.49
CA LYS A 38 3.64 -3.66 8.24
C LYS A 38 2.64 -4.80 8.01
N ASN A 39 2.31 -5.57 9.05
CA ASN A 39 1.45 -6.75 8.90
C ASN A 39 0.01 -6.31 8.65
N SER A 40 -0.48 -5.31 9.36
CA SER A 40 -1.80 -4.72 9.11
C SER A 40 -1.89 -4.17 7.69
N MET A 41 -0.90 -3.41 7.24
CA MET A 41 -0.87 -2.89 5.87
C MET A 41 -0.88 -4.01 4.82
N MET A 42 -0.05 -5.04 5.02
CA MET A 42 0.03 -6.21 4.13
C MET A 42 -1.30 -6.96 4.06
N ASN A 43 -1.95 -7.21 5.20
CA ASN A 43 -3.23 -7.90 5.25
C ASN A 43 -4.33 -7.11 4.51
N ASN A 44 -4.38 -5.79 4.69
CA ASN A 44 -5.32 -4.94 3.95
C ASN A 44 -5.08 -5.01 2.43
N LEU A 45 -3.83 -5.02 1.97
CA LEU A 45 -3.51 -5.16 0.53
C LEU A 45 -3.93 -6.52 -0.03
N ILE A 46 -3.74 -7.62 0.73
CA ILE A 46 -4.16 -8.97 0.35
C ILE A 46 -5.69 -9.03 0.22
N GLU A 47 -6.41 -8.50 1.21
CA GLU A 47 -7.88 -8.46 1.20
C GLU A 47 -8.40 -7.66 0.00
N LEU A 48 -7.85 -6.46 -0.22
CA LEU A 48 -8.26 -5.62 -1.35
C LEU A 48 -7.97 -6.30 -2.69
N ARG A 49 -6.76 -6.86 -2.87
CA ARG A 49 -6.40 -7.63 -4.07
C ARG A 49 -7.39 -8.75 -4.35
N SER A 50 -7.83 -9.48 -3.31
CA SER A 50 -8.80 -10.58 -3.46
C SER A 50 -10.20 -10.12 -3.90
N SER A 51 -10.52 -8.84 -3.68
CA SER A 51 -11.82 -8.23 -4.01
C SER A 51 -11.85 -7.50 -5.36
N CYS A 52 -10.68 -7.27 -5.96
CA CYS A 52 -10.54 -6.52 -7.20
C CYS A 52 -10.47 -7.43 -8.44
N ASN A 53 -10.72 -6.85 -9.61
CA ASN A 53 -10.55 -7.47 -10.92
C ASN A 53 -9.05 -7.58 -11.30
N SER A 54 -8.74 -8.45 -12.27
CA SER A 54 -7.36 -8.73 -12.72
C SER A 54 -6.59 -7.48 -13.16
N ASP A 55 -7.27 -6.45 -13.65
CA ASP A 55 -6.65 -5.25 -14.24
C ASP A 55 -5.86 -4.41 -13.24
N VAL A 56 -6.13 -4.55 -11.94
CA VAL A 56 -5.41 -3.84 -10.86
C VAL A 56 -4.58 -4.78 -10.00
N GLU A 57 -4.55 -6.07 -10.34
CA GLU A 57 -3.83 -7.09 -9.59
C GLU A 57 -2.31 -6.78 -9.54
N ASP A 58 -1.74 -6.39 -10.68
CA ASP A 58 -0.32 -6.02 -10.78
C ASP A 58 0.04 -4.85 -9.85
N VAL A 59 -0.84 -3.86 -9.74
CA VAL A 59 -0.64 -2.70 -8.85
C VAL A 59 -0.61 -3.16 -7.39
N PHE A 60 -1.49 -4.07 -6.99
CA PHE A 60 -1.47 -4.60 -5.62
C PHE A 60 -0.22 -5.43 -5.34
N LEU A 61 0.25 -6.23 -6.29
CA LEU A 61 1.50 -6.99 -6.16
C LEU A 61 2.69 -6.05 -5.96
N ASP A 62 2.80 -4.99 -6.76
CA ASP A 62 3.84 -3.97 -6.61
C ASP A 62 3.78 -3.29 -5.22
N LEU A 63 2.59 -2.94 -4.75
CA LEU A 63 2.41 -2.36 -3.41
C LEU A 63 2.82 -3.31 -2.29
N MET A 64 2.49 -4.60 -2.42
CA MET A 64 2.90 -5.63 -1.46
C MET A 64 4.43 -5.78 -1.42
N ASP A 65 5.11 -5.68 -2.57
CA ASP A 65 6.57 -5.68 -2.64
C ASP A 65 7.17 -4.47 -1.90
N PHE A 66 6.59 -3.27 -2.04
CA PHE A 66 6.99 -2.10 -1.26
C PHE A 66 6.84 -2.32 0.26
N VAL A 67 5.68 -2.83 0.70
CA VAL A 67 5.43 -3.10 2.13
C VAL A 67 6.38 -4.17 2.67
N THR A 68 6.70 -5.18 1.86
CA THR A 68 7.70 -6.19 2.21
C THR A 68 9.07 -5.55 2.44
N GLY A 69 9.45 -4.61 1.57
CA GLY A 69 10.67 -3.81 1.64
C GLY A 69 10.74 -2.79 2.79
N PHE A 70 9.64 -2.51 3.50
CA PHE A 70 9.66 -1.61 4.67
C PHE A 70 10.59 -2.08 5.79
N CYS A 71 10.89 -3.38 5.85
CA CYS A 71 11.92 -3.96 6.69
C CYS A 71 13.30 -3.78 6.07
N ASN A 72 13.78 -2.53 5.98
CA ASN A 72 15.23 -2.36 6.01
C ASN A 72 15.67 -1.01 6.59
N SER A 73 15.86 -0.99 7.92
CA SER A 73 16.66 0.03 8.59
C SER A 73 18.13 0.02 8.16
N SER A 74 18.60 -1.03 7.47
CA SER A 74 19.98 -1.22 7.00
C SER A 74 20.19 -0.91 5.51
N PHE A 75 19.14 -0.56 4.74
CA PHE A 75 19.28 0.02 3.39
C PHE A 75 19.20 1.55 3.38
N ARG A 76 19.54 2.19 4.50
CA ARG A 76 19.93 3.61 4.47
C ARG A 76 21.29 3.69 3.77
N ILE A 77 21.30 4.06 2.51
CA ILE A 77 22.53 4.58 1.89
C ILE A 77 22.68 6.00 2.46
N PHE A 78 23.70 6.17 3.31
CA PHE A 78 24.13 7.47 3.84
C PHE A 78 24.92 8.26 2.80
#